data_AF-A0A2V7WRH4-F1
#
_entry.id   AF-A0A2V7WRH4-F1
#
_cell.length_a   1.000
_cell.length_b   1.000
_cell.length_c   1.000
_cell.angle_alpha   90.00
_cell.angle_beta   90.00
_cell.angle_gamma   90.00
#
_symmetry.space_group_name_H-M   'P 1'
#
loop_
_entity.id
_entity.type
_entity.pdbx_description
1 polymer ?
#
loop_
_entity_poly.entity_id
_entity_poly.type
_entity_poly.pdbx_seq_one_letter_code
_entity_poly.pdbx_strand_id
1 'polypeptide(L)'
;MLPGRVASVDVYRGFVMLLLLAEALRSCDVAAALPGSAFWAFFCHHQSHVPWVGASLHDLIQPSFSFLVGVALAFSVASRQGAGQSRARLVLHAAWRAAVLVFLGIWLRSVGRPQTYFTFEDTLTQIGLGYVFLVLLALR
;
A
#
# COMPACT_ATOMS: atom_id res chain seq x y z
N MET A 1 16.32 -21.08 -2.14
CA MET A 1 15.82 -19.70 -2.40
C MET A 1 15.59 -19.58 -3.89
N LEU A 2 14.41 -19.14 -4.35
CA LEU A 2 14.15 -18.95 -5.78
C LEU A 2 15.06 -17.83 -6.31
N PRO A 3 15.73 -17.98 -7.47
CA PRO A 3 16.56 -16.94 -8.05
C PRO A 3 15.75 -15.64 -8.21
N GLY A 4 16.23 -14.54 -7.64
CA GLY A 4 15.62 -13.21 -7.79
C GLY A 4 14.57 -12.79 -6.75
N ARG A 5 14.25 -13.60 -5.72
CA ARG A 5 13.42 -13.14 -4.58
C ARG A 5 14.27 -12.52 -3.47
N VAL A 6 13.91 -11.31 -3.04
CA VAL A 6 14.57 -10.61 -1.93
C VAL A 6 13.80 -10.88 -0.63
N ALA A 7 14.35 -11.73 0.24
CA ALA A 7 13.67 -12.18 1.46
C ALA A 7 13.28 -11.03 2.39
N SER A 8 14.11 -9.99 2.51
CA SER A 8 13.79 -8.82 3.33
C SER A 8 12.55 -8.06 2.84
N VAL A 9 12.35 -7.97 1.52
CA VAL A 9 11.16 -7.35 0.92
C VAL A 9 9.90 -8.18 1.19
N ASP A 10 10.03 -9.50 1.15
CA ASP A 10 8.92 -10.41 1.48
C ASP A 10 8.51 -10.31 2.95
N VAL A 11 9.49 -10.31 3.87
CA VAL A 11 9.25 -10.13 5.32
C VAL A 11 8.63 -8.77 5.59
N TYR A 12 9.16 -7.70 5.00
CA TYR A 12 8.64 -6.35 5.19
C TYR A 12 7.20 -6.22 4.69
N ARG A 13 6.87 -6.80 3.53
CA ARG A 13 5.49 -6.86 3.03
C ARG A 13 4.56 -7.59 4.00
N GLY A 14 4.97 -8.76 4.51
CA GLY A 14 4.19 -9.50 5.50
C GLY A 14 3.96 -8.69 6.77
N PHE A 15 4.99 -7.98 7.24
CA PHE A 15 4.89 -7.09 8.39
C PHE A 15 3.90 -5.94 8.16
N VAL A 16 3.92 -5.29 6.99
CA VAL A 16 2.96 -4.22 6.66
C VAL A 16 1.52 -4.76 6.60
N MET A 17 1.31 -5.98 6.07
CA MET A 17 -0.03 -6.59 6.06
C MET A 17 -0.51 -6.91 7.47
N LEU A 18 0.41 -7.35 8.34
CA LEU A 18 0.11 -7.60 9.75
C LEU A 18 -0.30 -6.32 10.47
N LEU A 19 0.41 -5.21 10.23
CA LEU A 19 0.07 -3.91 10.80
C LEU A 19 -1.30 -3.41 10.32
N LEU A 20 -1.63 -3.61 9.04
CA LEU A 20 -2.96 -3.28 8.50
C LEU A 20 -4.07 -4.14 9.13
N LEU A 21 -3.83 -5.44 9.30
CA LEU A 21 -4.80 -6.33 9.95
C LEU A 21 -4.98 -6.02 11.44
N ALA A 22 -3.94 -5.53 12.11
CA ALA A 22 -4.00 -5.19 13.53
C ALA A 22 -5.05 -4.11 13.83
N GLU A 23 -5.45 -3.29 12.86
CA GLU A 23 -6.54 -2.32 13.01
C GLU A 23 -7.87 -3.02 13.35
N ALA A 24 -8.09 -4.23 12.81
CA ALA A 24 -9.29 -5.04 13.05
C ALA A 24 -9.42 -5.49 14.53
N LEU A 25 -8.34 -5.42 15.32
CA LEU A 25 -8.36 -5.75 16.74
C LEU A 25 -9.04 -4.67 17.60
N ARG A 26 -9.37 -3.50 17.03
CA ARG A 26 -10.06 -2.39 17.72
C ARG A 26 -9.41 -2.04 19.05
N SER A 27 -8.07 -1.95 19.07
CA SER A 27 -7.26 -1.78 20.28
C SER A 27 -7.63 -0.54 21.11
N CYS A 28 -8.15 0.51 20.47
CA CYS A 28 -8.63 1.71 21.15
C CYS A 28 -9.90 1.48 21.98
N ASP A 29 -10.81 0.61 21.55
CA ASP A 29 -12.00 0.27 22.35
C ASP A 29 -11.61 -0.54 23.59
N VAL A 30 -10.61 -1.42 23.46
CA VAL A 30 -10.04 -2.17 24.58
C VAL A 30 -9.31 -1.24 25.56
N ALA A 31 -8.55 -0.27 25.05
CA ALA A 31 -7.89 0.73 25.87
C ALA A 31 -8.91 1.60 26.65
N ALA A 32 -10.04 1.95 26.03
CA ALA A 32 -11.11 2.68 26.68
C ALA A 32 -11.78 1.85 27.80
N ALA A 33 -11.92 0.54 27.62
CA ALA A 33 -12.44 -0.37 28.65
C ALA A 33 -11.44 -0.64 29.80
N LEU A 34 -10.14 -0.44 29.57
CA LEU A 34 -9.06 -0.68 30.54
C LEU A 34 -8.16 0.56 30.71
N PRO A 35 -8.68 1.67 31.27
CA PRO A 35 -7.99 2.97 31.28
C PRO A 35 -6.70 2.99 32.10
N GLY A 36 -6.48 2.02 33.00
CA GLY A 36 -5.23 1.89 33.77
C GLY A 36 -4.10 1.15 33.06
N SER A 37 -4.33 0.59 31.86
CA SER A 37 -3.33 -0.22 31.16
C SER A 37 -2.52 0.60 30.18
N ALA A 38 -1.27 0.92 30.56
CA ALA A 38 -0.31 1.56 29.67
C ALA A 38 -0.02 0.74 28.40
N PHE A 39 -0.14 -0.59 28.48
CA PHE A 39 0.03 -1.49 27.35
C PHE A 39 -1.03 -1.27 26.26
N TRP A 40 -2.32 -1.23 26.64
CA TRP A 40 -3.40 -1.00 25.67
C TRP A 40 -3.42 0.43 25.14
N ALA A 41 -3.05 1.41 25.97
CA ALA A 41 -2.88 2.79 25.53
C ALA A 41 -1.79 2.92 24.44
N PHE A 42 -0.65 2.25 24.62
CA PHE A 42 0.43 2.19 23.62
C PHE A 42 -0.04 1.57 22.29
N PHE A 43 -0.75 0.44 22.35
CA PHE A 43 -1.29 -0.20 21.14
C PHE A 43 -2.34 0.65 20.43
N CYS A 44 -3.22 1.34 21.16
CA CYS A 44 -4.17 2.27 20.56
C CYS A 44 -3.47 3.43 19.84
N HIS A 45 -2.44 4.03 20.46
CA HIS A 45 -1.67 5.11 19.84
C HIS A 45 -1.03 4.68 18.51
N HIS A 46 -0.44 3.49 18.45
CA HIS A 46 0.21 3.00 17.23
C HIS A 46 -0.75 2.47 16.17
N GLN A 47 -2.02 2.23 16.50
CA GLN A 47 -3.10 1.82 15.59
C GLN A 47 -4.01 2.98 15.15
N SER A 48 -3.73 4.20 15.61
CA SER A 48 -4.49 5.40 15.25
C SER A 48 -3.61 6.38 14.48
N HIS A 49 -4.24 7.21 13.64
CA HIS A 49 -3.53 8.26 12.91
C HIS A 49 -3.21 9.44 13.82
N VAL A 50 -1.99 9.98 13.74
CA VAL A 50 -1.74 11.30 14.35
C VAL A 50 -2.29 12.41 13.46
N PRO A 51 -2.85 13.49 14.04
CA PRO A 51 -3.55 14.50 13.25
C PRO A 51 -2.63 15.39 12.40
N TRP A 52 -1.38 15.64 12.83
CA TRP A 52 -0.51 16.62 12.14
C TRP A 52 1.00 16.45 12.39
N VAL A 53 1.44 16.37 13.65
CA VAL A 53 2.86 16.31 14.01
C VAL A 53 3.18 14.98 14.67
N GLY A 54 4.22 14.30 14.17
CA GLY A 54 4.63 12.97 14.60
C GLY A 54 4.31 11.92 13.54
N ALA A 55 4.49 10.65 13.90
CA ALA A 55 4.07 9.52 13.10
C ALA A 55 3.72 8.36 14.05
N SER A 56 2.53 7.78 13.90
CA SER A 56 2.23 6.48 14.48
C SER A 56 2.70 5.36 13.56
N LEU A 57 2.60 4.10 14.02
CA LEU A 57 2.89 2.96 13.15
C LEU A 57 1.86 2.86 12.02
N HIS A 58 0.61 3.26 12.28
CA HIS A 58 -0.47 3.24 11.31
C HIS A 58 -0.22 4.22 10.14
N ASP A 59 0.35 5.39 10.42
CA ASP A 59 0.71 6.38 9.39
C ASP A 59 1.77 5.88 8.42
N LEU A 60 2.61 4.92 8.85
CA LEU A 60 3.67 4.34 8.01
C LEU A 60 3.16 3.29 7.03
N ILE A 61 1.92 2.81 7.15
CA ILE A 61 1.38 1.75 6.30
C ILE A 61 1.34 2.20 4.83
N GLN A 62 0.77 3.38 4.54
CA GLN A 62 0.66 3.91 3.17
C GLN A 62 2.04 4.16 2.51
N PRO A 63 3.01 4.81 3.18
CA PRO A 63 4.37 4.95 2.66
C PRO A 63 5.04 3.59 2.40
N SER A 64 4.82 2.62 3.29
CA SER A 64 5.39 1.27 3.16
C SER A 64 4.86 0.54 1.92
N PHE A 65 3.55 0.61 1.66
CA PHE A 65 2.95 0.06 0.43
C PHE A 65 3.51 0.72 -0.82
N SER A 66 3.62 2.05 -0.83
CA SER A 66 4.16 2.81 -1.95
C SER A 66 5.61 2.41 -2.26
N PHE A 67 6.43 2.29 -1.21
CA PHE A 67 7.81 1.80 -1.32
C PHE A 67 7.88 0.37 -1.88
N LEU A 68 7.09 -0.56 -1.33
CA LEU A 68 7.04 -1.95 -1.78
C LEU A 68 6.64 -2.08 -3.24
N VAL A 69 5.68 -1.29 -3.71
CA VAL A 69 5.30 -1.24 -5.13
C VAL A 69 6.46 -0.74 -5.98
N GLY A 70 7.18 0.29 -5.55
CA GLY A 70 8.35 0.80 -6.25
C GLY A 70 9.46 -0.24 -6.42
N VAL A 71 9.80 -0.94 -5.32
CA VAL A 71 10.78 -2.03 -5.34
C VAL A 71 10.33 -3.15 -6.26
N ALA A 72 9.08 -3.60 -6.14
CA ALA A 72 8.54 -4.67 -6.99
C ALA A 72 8.52 -4.30 -8.48
N LEU A 73 8.24 -3.04 -8.80
CA LEU A 73 8.24 -2.53 -10.17
C LEU A 73 9.65 -2.54 -10.77
N ALA A 74 10.67 -2.07 -10.04
CA ALA A 74 12.04 -2.06 -10.53
C ALA A 74 12.52 -3.46 -10.93
N PHE A 75 12.31 -4.46 -10.07
CA PHE A 75 12.63 -5.85 -10.38
C PHE A 75 11.78 -6.41 -11.54
N SER A 76 10.49 -6.06 -11.60
CA SER A 76 9.61 -6.51 -12.68
C SER A 76 10.04 -5.97 -14.05
N VAL A 77 10.43 -4.70 -14.13
CA VAL A 77 10.91 -4.07 -15.35
C VAL A 77 12.23 -4.70 -15.79
N ALA A 78 13.21 -4.84 -14.89
CA ALA A 78 14.49 -5.45 -15.21
C ALA A 78 14.34 -6.90 -15.73
N SER A 79 13.51 -7.70 -15.07
CA SER A 79 13.22 -9.08 -15.48
C SER A 79 12.57 -9.15 -16.87
N ARG A 80 11.59 -8.28 -17.16
CA ARG A 80 10.87 -8.25 -18.44
C ARG A 80 11.73 -7.73 -19.59
N GLN A 81 12.60 -6.75 -19.33
CA GLN A 81 13.58 -6.29 -20.30
C GLN A 81 14.60 -7.38 -20.64
N GLY A 82 15.11 -8.10 -19.63
CA GLY A 82 16.00 -9.25 -19.83
C GLY A 82 15.35 -10.39 -20.62
N ALA A 83 14.03 -10.53 -20.55
CA ALA A 83 13.24 -11.47 -21.34
C ALA A 83 12.84 -10.96 -22.75
N GLY A 84 13.34 -9.79 -23.18
CA GLY A 84 13.08 -9.24 -24.51
C GLY A 84 11.67 -8.67 -24.72
N GLN A 85 10.92 -8.37 -23.66
CA GLN A 85 9.58 -7.79 -23.80
C GLN A 85 9.64 -6.37 -24.38
N SER A 86 8.77 -6.08 -25.35
CA SER A 86 8.70 -4.74 -25.95
C SER A 86 8.24 -3.68 -24.95
N ARG A 87 8.84 -2.47 -25.05
CA ARG A 87 8.51 -1.32 -24.19
C ARG A 87 7.01 -0.97 -24.24
N ALA A 88 6.40 -0.99 -25.42
CA ALA A 88 4.98 -0.71 -25.60
C ALA A 88 4.09 -1.71 -24.84
N ARG A 89 4.42 -3.00 -24.88
CA ARG A 89 3.66 -4.03 -24.14
C ARG A 89 3.80 -3.85 -22.63
N LEU A 90 4.97 -3.42 -22.16
CA LEU A 90 5.22 -3.14 -20.75
C LEU A 90 4.41 -1.93 -20.27
N VAL A 91 4.38 -0.83 -21.04
CA VAL A 91 3.59 0.38 -20.72
C VAL A 91 2.09 0.09 -20.78
N LEU A 92 1.60 -0.63 -21.78
CA LEU A 92 0.17 -0.98 -21.87
C LEU A 92 -0.29 -1.83 -20.69
N HIS A 93 0.53 -2.80 -20.28
CA HIS A 93 0.25 -3.62 -19.11
C HIS A 93 0.28 -2.80 -17.81
N ALA A 94 1.19 -1.83 -17.71
CA ALA A 94 1.25 -0.89 -16.59
C ALA A 94 0.01 0.01 -16.54
N ALA A 95 -0.44 0.53 -17.67
CA ALA A 95 -1.65 1.35 -17.79
C ALA A 95 -2.91 0.56 -17.40
N TRP A 96 -3.03 -0.69 -17.85
CA TRP A 96 -4.12 -1.57 -17.43
C TRP A 96 -4.12 -1.79 -15.91
N ARG A 97 -2.96 -2.13 -15.33
CA ARG A 97 -2.83 -2.33 -13.89
C ARG A 97 -3.17 -1.06 -13.10
N ALA A 98 -2.71 0.09 -13.56
CA ALA A 98 -3.03 1.39 -12.98
C ALA A 98 -4.54 1.66 -12.99
N ALA A 99 -5.20 1.45 -14.13
CA ALA A 99 -6.65 1.62 -14.26
C ALA A 99 -7.43 0.70 -13.32
N VAL A 100 -7.03 -0.57 -13.21
CA VAL A 100 -7.65 -1.54 -12.28
C VAL A 100 -7.48 -1.10 -10.83
N LEU A 101 -6.31 -0.61 -10.43
CA LEU A 101 -6.07 -0.14 -9.06
C LEU A 101 -6.89 1.10 -8.71
N VAL A 102 -6.95 2.08 -9.62
CA VAL A 102 -7.79 3.28 -9.45
C VAL A 102 -9.27 2.89 -9.35
N PHE A 103 -9.74 2.02 -10.24
CA PHE A 103 -11.13 1.55 -10.18
C PHE A 103 -11.43 0.81 -8.87
N LEU A 104 -10.52 -0.08 -8.43
CA LEU A 104 -10.70 -0.82 -7.19
C LEU A 104 -10.71 0.10 -5.96
N GLY A 105 -9.88 1.14 -5.93
CA GLY A 105 -9.88 2.15 -4.86
C GLY A 105 -11.21 2.91 -4.78
N ILE A 106 -11.70 3.42 -5.92
CA ILE A 106 -13.01 4.09 -6.02
C ILE A 106 -14.14 3.15 -5.63
N TRP A 107 -14.09 1.90 -6.08
CA TRP A 107 -15.08 0.88 -5.74
C TRP A 107 -15.13 0.64 -4.24
N LEU A 108 -14.00 0.30 -3.61
CA LEU A 108 -13.94 0.00 -2.17
C LEU A 108 -14.39 1.18 -1.31
N ARG A 109 -14.12 2.42 -1.73
CA ARG A 109 -14.59 3.64 -1.07
C ARG A 109 -16.10 3.84 -1.19
N SER A 110 -16.69 3.36 -2.27
CA SER A 110 -18.11 3.55 -2.61
C SER A 110 -19.01 2.41 -2.13
N VAL A 111 -18.45 1.25 -1.76
CA VAL A 111 -19.23 0.13 -1.19
C VAL A 111 -19.95 0.57 0.09
N GLY A 112 -21.25 0.29 0.16
CA GLY A 112 -22.08 0.61 1.33
C GLY A 112 -22.44 2.10 1.46
N ARG A 113 -22.26 2.90 0.40
CA ARG A 113 -22.58 4.33 0.38
C ARG A 113 -23.71 4.66 -0.61
N PRO A 114 -24.48 5.74 -0.39
CA PRO A 114 -25.60 6.12 -1.25
C PRO A 114 -25.17 6.69 -2.61
N GLN A 115 -23.90 7.05 -2.77
CA GLN A 115 -23.35 7.61 -4.00
C GLN A 115 -21.91 7.12 -4.22
N THR A 116 -21.45 7.17 -5.46
CA THR A 116 -20.06 6.86 -5.80
C THR A 116 -19.14 8.01 -5.40
N TYR A 117 -18.10 7.70 -4.61
CA TYR A 117 -17.12 8.67 -4.16
C TYR A 117 -15.89 8.62 -5.07
N PHE A 118 -15.79 9.58 -5.99
CA PHE A 118 -14.64 9.77 -6.86
C PHE A 118 -13.52 10.55 -6.14
N THR A 119 -13.04 10.01 -5.03
CA THR A 119 -11.91 10.58 -4.26
C THR A 119 -10.63 9.82 -4.54
N PHE A 120 -9.50 10.52 -4.66
CA PHE A 120 -8.18 9.93 -4.97
C PHE A 120 -7.24 9.89 -3.74
N GLU A 121 -7.83 9.83 -2.56
CA GLU A 121 -7.11 9.90 -1.28
C GLU A 121 -6.65 8.53 -0.77
N ASP A 122 -7.22 7.45 -1.28
CA ASP A 122 -6.90 6.10 -0.82
C ASP A 122 -5.60 5.58 -1.43
N THR A 123 -4.95 4.68 -0.68
CA THR A 123 -3.66 4.09 -1.04
C THR A 123 -3.67 3.40 -2.41
N LEU A 124 -4.75 2.69 -2.77
CA LEU A 124 -4.81 1.95 -4.05
C LEU A 124 -4.85 2.90 -5.24
N THR A 125 -5.70 3.92 -5.15
CA THR A 125 -5.85 4.94 -6.17
C THR A 125 -4.57 5.75 -6.35
N GLN A 126 -3.92 6.17 -5.26
CA GLN A 126 -2.64 6.89 -5.32
C GLN A 126 -1.54 6.05 -5.97
N ILE A 127 -1.42 4.76 -5.60
CA ILE A 127 -0.48 3.84 -6.24
C ILE A 127 -0.80 3.70 -7.73
N GLY A 128 -2.07 3.54 -8.09
CA GLY A 128 -2.51 3.42 -9.49
C GLY A 128 -2.13 4.65 -10.32
N LEU A 129 -2.43 5.85 -9.83
CA LEU A 129 -2.11 7.11 -10.51
C LEU A 129 -0.61 7.29 -10.75
N GLY A 130 0.24 6.90 -9.79
CA GLY A 130 1.70 6.99 -9.93
C GLY A 130 2.34 5.89 -10.78
N TYR A 131 1.66 4.75 -10.98
CA TYR A 131 2.27 3.54 -11.51
C TYR A 131 2.82 3.69 -12.94
N VAL A 132 2.07 4.35 -13.83
CA VAL A 132 2.49 4.53 -15.24
C VAL A 132 3.71 5.44 -15.33
N PHE A 133 3.72 6.56 -14.60
CA PHE A 133 4.85 7.47 -14.56
C PHE A 133 6.11 6.79 -14.03
N LEU A 134 5.96 5.96 -12.99
CA LEU A 134 7.07 5.20 -12.44
C LEU A 134 7.64 4.18 -13.44
N VAL A 135 6.78 3.51 -14.21
CA VAL A 135 7.22 2.63 -15.31
C VAL A 135 7.96 3.41 -16.40
N LEU A 136 7.45 4.58 -16.80
CA LEU A 136 8.11 5.42 -17.80
C LEU A 136 9.48 5.89 -17.32
N LEU A 137 9.60 6.24 -16.04
CA LEU A 137 10.88 6.59 -15.42
C LEU A 137 11.87 5.41 -15.42
N ALA A 138 11.39 4.19 -15.13
CA ALA A 138 12.22 2.99 -15.14
C ALA A 138 12.64 2.52 -16.55
N LEU A 139 11.98 3.03 -17.60
CA LEU A 139 12.31 2.75 -19.01
C LEU A 139 13.26 3.79 -19.63
N ARG A 140 13.54 4.87 -18.89
CA ARG A 140 14.50 5.91 -19.28
C ARG A 140 15.92 5.45 -18.98
#